data_AF-A0AAU7GYF2-F1
#
_entry.id   AF-A0AAU7GYF2-F1
#
_cell.length_a   1.000
_cell.length_b   1.000
_cell.length_c   1.000
_cell.angle_alpha   90.00
_cell.angle_beta   90.00
_cell.angle_gamma   90.00
#
_symmetry.space_group_name_H-M   'P 1'
#
loop_
_entity.id
_entity.type
_entity.pdbx_description
1 polymer ?
#
loop_
_entity_poly.entity_id
_entity_poly.type
_entity_poly.pdbx_seq_one_letter_code
_entity_poly.pdbx_strand_id
1 'polypeptide(L)'
;MKKTKTLTGIALFIAVLVLVAHFIPIRPVVVIINNTNETIFVYAGESIYNVEPEPDEVARIVRSKPEIIAPGKRVKIKASFTSLIRKDAALDIGWRVGGQYEYNAAGSGGQNFILSSKEGVCYASIYIKDDFFKGAIKNGSSNKCFKKIKAFNYKY
;
A
#
# COMPACT_ATOMS: atom_id res chain seq x y z
N MET A 1 19.78 26.70 -36.36
CA MET A 1 19.72 27.23 -34.97
C MET A 1 18.39 27.01 -34.24
N LYS A 2 17.21 27.09 -34.89
CA LYS A 2 15.91 26.94 -34.20
C LYS A 2 15.69 25.53 -33.61
N LYS A 3 16.01 24.47 -34.36
CA LYS A 3 15.89 23.04 -33.95
C LYS A 3 16.74 22.68 -32.72
N THR A 4 17.96 23.22 -32.63
CA THR A 4 18.86 22.97 -31.50
C THR A 4 18.32 23.58 -30.21
N LYS A 5 17.82 24.82 -30.27
CA LYS A 5 17.18 25.50 -29.13
C LYS A 5 15.91 24.79 -28.66
N THR A 6 15.08 24.25 -29.57
CA THR A 6 13.91 23.44 -29.19
C THR A 6 14.30 22.11 -28.55
N LEU A 7 15.32 21.41 -29.06
CA LEU A 7 15.78 20.15 -28.47
C LEU A 7 16.31 20.37 -27.04
N THR A 8 17.12 21.42 -26.85
CA THR A 8 17.65 21.76 -25.52
C THR A 8 16.52 22.14 -24.56
N GLY A 9 15.50 22.86 -25.03
CA GLY A 9 14.31 23.18 -24.23
C GLY A 9 13.52 21.95 -23.80
N ILE A 10 13.31 20.97 -24.70
CA ILE A 10 12.64 19.71 -24.37
C ILE A 10 13.46 18.91 -23.35
N ALA A 11 14.77 18.81 -23.55
CA ALA A 11 15.66 18.09 -22.63
C ALA A 11 15.63 18.72 -21.22
N LEU A 12 15.64 20.05 -21.13
CA LEU A 12 15.56 20.77 -19.86
C LEU A 12 14.21 20.53 -19.17
N PHE A 13 13.11 20.54 -19.92
CA PHE A 13 11.77 20.27 -19.40
C PHE A 13 11.63 18.84 -18.84
N ILE A 14 12.18 17.86 -19.55
CA ILE A 14 12.21 16.46 -19.08
C ILE A 14 13.06 16.34 -17.81
N ALA A 15 14.22 17.00 -17.75
CA ALA A 15 15.08 16.98 -16.56
C ALA A 15 14.37 17.56 -15.32
N VAL A 16 13.63 18.66 -15.50
CA VAL A 16 12.80 19.26 -14.42
C VAL A 16 11.67 18.32 -14.00
N LEU A 17 10.98 17.67 -14.94
CA LEU A 17 9.92 16.69 -14.62
C LEU A 17 10.47 15.51 -13.81
N VAL A 18 11.65 14.98 -14.17
CA VAL A 18 12.30 13.88 -13.44
C VAL A 18 12.68 14.32 -12.03
N LEU A 19 13.22 15.53 -11.86
CA LEU A 19 13.53 16.11 -10.55
C LEU A 19 12.27 16.22 -9.67
N VAL A 20 11.19 16.81 -10.19
CA VAL A 20 9.92 16.96 -9.45
C VAL A 20 9.32 15.61 -9.07
N ALA A 21 9.36 14.64 -9.99
CA ALA A 21 8.88 13.28 -9.74
C ALA A 21 9.72 12.52 -8.68
N HIS A 22 10.98 12.89 -8.49
CA HIS A 22 11.86 12.28 -7.49
C HIS A 22 11.57 12.79 -6.07
N PHE A 23 11.21 14.08 -5.92
CA PHE A 23 11.04 14.72 -4.61
C PHE A 23 9.63 14.68 -4.04
N ILE A 24 8.59 14.51 -4.86
CA ILE A 24 7.22 14.39 -4.38
C ILE A 24 6.92 12.90 -4.15
N PRO A 25 6.47 12.47 -2.96
CA PRO A 25 6.00 11.11 -2.76
C PRO A 25 4.72 10.89 -3.59
N ILE A 26 4.90 10.46 -4.85
CA ILE A 26 3.80 10.30 -5.82
C ILE A 26 2.77 9.30 -5.28
N ARG A 27 3.23 8.27 -4.57
CA ARG A 27 2.44 7.12 -4.11
C ARG A 27 2.24 7.13 -2.59
N PRO A 28 1.03 6.85 -2.09
CA PRO A 28 0.81 6.62 -0.68
C PRO A 28 1.50 5.32 -0.23
N VAL A 29 1.85 5.27 1.05
CA VAL A 29 2.59 4.16 1.65
C VAL A 29 1.93 3.70 2.95
N VAL A 30 1.74 2.40 3.10
CA VAL A 30 1.38 1.75 4.36
C VAL A 30 2.63 1.04 4.90
N VAL A 31 2.98 1.29 6.15
CA VAL A 31 4.09 0.61 6.82
C VAL A 31 3.52 -0.35 7.85
N ILE A 32 3.87 -1.63 7.72
CA ILE A 32 3.43 -2.65 8.66
C ILE A 32 4.60 -2.93 9.59
N ILE A 33 4.33 -2.90 10.89
CA ILE A 33 5.32 -3.03 11.95
C ILE A 33 4.93 -4.24 12.79
N ASN A 34 5.83 -5.20 12.86
CA ASN A 34 5.66 -6.37 13.69
C ASN A 34 6.08 -6.05 15.13
N ASN A 35 5.10 -5.85 16.01
CA ASN A 35 5.30 -5.66 17.45
C ASN A 35 4.94 -6.92 18.26
N THR A 36 4.83 -8.08 17.62
CA THR A 36 4.64 -9.37 18.29
C THR A 36 6.00 -10.07 18.45
N ASN A 37 6.00 -11.17 19.21
CA ASN A 37 7.17 -12.05 19.35
C ASN A 37 7.24 -13.12 18.24
N GLU A 38 6.33 -13.10 17.27
CA GLU A 38 6.17 -14.11 16.24
C GLU A 38 6.49 -13.58 14.85
N THR A 39 6.77 -14.47 13.90
CA THR A 39 6.90 -14.05 12.50
C THR A 39 5.53 -13.73 11.91
N ILE A 40 5.44 -12.66 11.11
CA ILE A 40 4.19 -12.26 10.44
C ILE A 40 4.32 -12.45 8.94
N PHE A 41 3.26 -12.99 8.33
CA PHE A 41 3.09 -13.17 6.89
C PHE A 41 2.06 -12.16 6.40
N VAL A 42 2.49 -11.19 5.60
CA VAL A 42 1.62 -10.13 5.06
C VAL A 42 1.26 -10.41 3.62
N TYR A 43 -0.02 -10.27 3.32
CA TYR A 43 -0.61 -10.34 1.99
C TYR A 43 -1.14 -8.96 1.63
N ALA A 44 -0.68 -8.41 0.50
CA ALA A 44 -1.16 -7.13 0.01
C ALA A 44 -1.63 -7.28 -1.43
N GLY A 45 -2.83 -6.80 -1.71
CA GLY A 45 -3.43 -6.79 -3.03
C GLY A 45 -4.04 -5.43 -3.34
N GLU A 46 -4.19 -5.12 -4.63
CA GLU A 46 -4.96 -3.97 -5.06
C GLU A 46 -6.21 -4.45 -5.79
N SER A 47 -7.33 -3.80 -5.51
CA SER A 47 -8.65 -4.15 -6.03
C SER A 47 -9.41 -2.89 -6.45
N ILE A 48 -10.65 -3.07 -6.92
CA ILE A 48 -11.59 -1.98 -7.10
C ILE A 48 -12.56 -2.00 -5.93
N TYR A 49 -12.69 -0.87 -5.26
CA TYR A 49 -13.62 -0.69 -4.16
C TYR A 49 -15.05 -1.00 -4.61
N ASN A 50 -15.76 -1.78 -3.78
CA ASN A 50 -17.16 -2.15 -3.97
C ASN A 50 -17.43 -2.98 -5.25
N VAL A 51 -16.40 -3.64 -5.77
CA VAL A 51 -16.50 -4.64 -6.83
C VAL A 51 -15.95 -5.94 -6.28
N GLU A 52 -16.72 -7.01 -6.38
CA GLU A 52 -16.24 -8.33 -5.98
C GLU A 52 -15.14 -8.78 -6.96
N PRO A 53 -13.98 -9.25 -6.44
CA PRO A 53 -12.89 -9.68 -7.31
C PRO A 53 -13.31 -10.86 -8.18
N GLU A 54 -12.88 -10.86 -9.44
CA GLU A 54 -13.10 -12.00 -10.31
C GLU A 54 -12.33 -13.24 -9.79
N PRO A 55 -12.78 -14.48 -10.11
CA PRO A 55 -12.17 -15.71 -9.58
C PRO A 55 -10.66 -15.85 -9.87
N ASP A 56 -10.18 -15.27 -10.97
CA ASP A 56 -8.76 -15.24 -11.32
C ASP A 56 -7.96 -14.29 -10.41
N GLU A 57 -8.54 -13.15 -10.00
CA GLU A 57 -7.91 -12.21 -9.06
C GLU A 57 -7.75 -12.86 -7.68
N VAL A 58 -8.75 -13.60 -7.23
CA VAL A 58 -8.69 -14.41 -6.00
C VAL A 58 -7.55 -15.42 -6.08
N ALA A 59 -7.43 -16.13 -7.21
CA ALA A 59 -6.35 -17.11 -7.41
C ALA A 59 -4.95 -16.46 -7.37
N ARG A 60 -4.79 -15.23 -7.89
CA ARG A 60 -3.52 -14.48 -7.78
C ARG A 60 -3.19 -14.11 -6.34
N ILE A 61 -4.19 -13.71 -5.54
CA ILE A 61 -3.99 -13.38 -4.12
C ILE A 61 -3.58 -14.63 -3.34
N VAL A 62 -4.27 -15.76 -3.55
CA VAL A 62 -3.95 -17.03 -2.87
C VAL A 62 -2.55 -17.54 -3.22
N ARG A 63 -2.09 -17.33 -4.46
CA ARG A 63 -0.75 -17.71 -4.91
C ARG A 63 0.33 -16.68 -4.60
N SER A 64 -0.03 -15.49 -4.12
CA SER A 64 0.93 -14.44 -3.85
C SER A 64 1.87 -14.86 -2.71
N LYS A 65 3.17 -14.66 -2.92
CA LYS A 65 4.16 -14.91 -1.88
C LYS A 65 3.99 -13.83 -0.80
N PRO A 66 3.75 -14.19 0.47
CA PRO A 66 3.62 -13.20 1.51
C PRO A 66 4.95 -12.49 1.76
N GLU A 67 4.85 -11.24 2.18
CA GLU A 67 5.96 -10.52 2.77
C GLU A 67 6.16 -11.02 4.21
N ILE A 68 7.37 -11.51 4.52
CA ILE A 68 7.69 -12.12 5.81
C ILE A 68 8.37 -11.08 6.69
N ILE A 69 7.81 -10.84 7.88
CA ILE A 69 8.30 -9.83 8.82
C ILE A 69 8.68 -10.51 10.13
N ALA A 70 9.98 -10.53 10.44
CA ALA A 70 10.47 -10.99 11.73
C ALA A 70 10.06 -10.03 12.88
N PRO A 71 10.06 -10.49 14.15
CA PRO A 71 9.78 -9.66 15.32
C PRO A 71 10.57 -8.35 15.33
N GLY A 72 9.90 -7.23 15.62
CA GLY A 72 10.49 -5.89 15.66
C GLY A 72 10.86 -5.29 14.30
N LYS A 73 10.61 -5.99 13.19
CA LYS A 73 10.88 -5.48 11.83
C LYS A 73 9.64 -4.83 11.21
N ARG A 74 9.85 -4.17 10.07
CA ARG A 74 8.81 -3.46 9.33
C ARG A 74 8.96 -3.64 7.82
N VAL A 75 7.84 -3.63 7.11
CA VAL A 75 7.79 -3.61 5.64
C VAL A 75 6.99 -2.40 5.16
N LYS A 76 7.31 -1.90 3.96
CA LYS A 76 6.58 -0.80 3.33
C LYS A 76 5.81 -1.32 2.13
N ILE A 77 4.49 -1.20 2.18
CA ILE A 77 3.59 -1.50 1.07
C ILE A 77 3.26 -0.17 0.37
N LYS A 78 3.52 -0.10 -0.94
CA LYS A 78 3.25 1.08 -1.76
C LYS A 78 2.17 0.74 -2.76
N ALA A 79 1.27 1.69 -3.01
CA ALA A 79 0.34 1.54 -4.13
C ALA A 79 1.11 1.44 -5.47
N SER A 80 0.56 0.73 -6.44
CA SER A 80 1.06 0.70 -7.82
C SER A 80 0.77 2.04 -8.51
N PHE A 81 1.54 2.33 -9.56
CA PHE A 81 1.25 3.52 -10.38
C PHE A 81 -0.11 3.40 -11.10
N THR A 82 -0.50 2.19 -11.50
CA THR A 82 -1.79 1.93 -12.16
C THR A 82 -2.95 2.30 -11.23
N SER A 83 -2.86 1.97 -9.95
CA SER A 83 -3.90 2.32 -8.97
C SER A 83 -3.97 3.81 -8.64
N LEU A 84 -2.94 4.60 -8.98
CA LEU A 84 -3.02 6.05 -8.84
C LEU A 84 -3.91 6.73 -9.88
N ILE A 85 -3.97 6.15 -11.08
CA ILE A 85 -4.77 6.68 -12.20
C ILE A 85 -6.18 6.08 -12.25
N ARG A 86 -6.38 4.91 -11.64
CA ARG A 86 -7.68 4.23 -11.58
C ARG A 86 -8.64 4.97 -10.62
N LYS A 87 -9.93 4.99 -10.99
CA LYS A 87 -11.00 5.41 -10.07
C LYS A 87 -11.29 4.28 -9.09
N ASP A 88 -11.61 4.66 -7.85
CA ASP A 88 -12.07 3.73 -6.80
C ASP A 88 -11.12 2.56 -6.53
N ALA A 89 -9.82 2.75 -6.74
CA ALA A 89 -8.84 1.73 -6.39
C ALA A 89 -8.76 1.55 -4.85
N ALA A 90 -8.61 0.30 -4.43
CA ALA A 90 -8.41 -0.08 -3.05
C ALA A 90 -7.08 -0.83 -2.89
N LEU A 91 -6.51 -0.73 -1.69
CA LEU A 91 -5.34 -1.48 -1.23
C LEU A 91 -5.79 -2.32 -0.04
N ASP A 92 -5.83 -3.63 -0.24
CA ASP A 92 -6.26 -4.61 0.74
C ASP A 92 -5.03 -5.26 1.37
N ILE A 93 -4.92 -5.21 2.70
CA ILE A 93 -3.78 -5.75 3.43
C ILE A 93 -4.29 -6.73 4.47
N GLY A 94 -3.91 -8.00 4.35
CA GLY A 94 -4.13 -9.04 5.33
C GLY A 94 -2.82 -9.50 5.96
N TRP A 95 -2.88 -10.02 7.18
CA TRP A 95 -1.72 -10.63 7.84
C TRP A 95 -2.10 -11.87 8.63
N ARG A 96 -1.11 -12.73 8.83
CA ARG A 96 -1.16 -13.91 9.70
C ARG A 96 0.07 -13.95 10.57
N VAL A 97 -0.09 -14.38 11.82
CA VAL A 97 0.95 -14.38 12.85
C VAL A 97 1.32 -15.81 13.23
N GLY A 98 2.62 -16.11 13.34
CA GLY A 98 3.18 -17.42 13.70
C GLY A 98 3.16 -18.44 12.55
N GLY A 99 2.07 -18.47 11.77
CA GLY A 99 1.90 -19.38 10.64
C GLY A 99 1.46 -18.67 9.36
N GLN A 100 1.88 -19.22 8.23
CA GLN A 100 1.54 -18.71 6.90
C GLN A 100 0.08 -19.01 6.50
N TYR A 101 -0.48 -20.10 7.01
CA TYR A 101 -1.81 -20.58 6.66
C TYR A 101 -2.78 -20.39 7.83
N GLU A 102 -4.08 -20.36 7.54
CA GLU A 102 -5.08 -20.15 8.59
C GLU A 102 -5.07 -21.25 9.65
N TYR A 103 -4.85 -22.51 9.24
CA TYR A 103 -4.81 -23.65 10.15
C TYR A 103 -3.59 -23.68 11.07
N ASN A 104 -2.53 -22.91 10.77
CA ASN A 104 -1.31 -22.87 11.60
C ASN A 104 -0.96 -21.47 12.09
N ALA A 105 -1.82 -20.48 11.86
CA ALA A 105 -1.65 -19.13 12.35
C ALA A 105 -2.18 -19.02 13.78
N ALA A 106 -1.41 -18.39 14.67
CA ALA A 106 -1.84 -18.04 16.02
C ALA A 106 -2.88 -16.90 16.02
N GLY A 107 -2.89 -16.10 14.96
CA GLY A 107 -3.85 -15.02 14.76
C GLY A 107 -3.80 -14.46 13.35
N SER A 108 -4.86 -13.77 12.97
CA SER A 108 -4.99 -13.11 11.68
C SER A 108 -5.72 -11.78 11.81
N GLY A 109 -5.54 -10.92 10.81
CA GLY A 109 -6.21 -9.64 10.74
C GLY A 109 -6.07 -9.03 9.36
N GLY A 110 -6.74 -7.90 9.16
CA GLY A 110 -6.66 -7.17 7.90
C GLY A 110 -7.10 -5.73 8.06
N GLN A 111 -6.65 -4.90 7.11
CA GLN A 111 -7.05 -3.52 6.98
C GLN A 111 -7.05 -3.13 5.51
N ASN A 112 -8.17 -2.58 5.07
CA ASN A 112 -8.34 -2.12 3.70
C ASN A 112 -8.29 -0.60 3.63
N PHE A 113 -7.83 -0.08 2.49
CA PHE A 113 -7.68 1.35 2.25
C PHE A 113 -8.24 1.73 0.89
N ILE A 114 -9.04 2.79 0.81
CA ILE A 114 -9.45 3.39 -0.47
C ILE A 114 -8.41 4.43 -0.88
N LEU A 115 -8.05 4.45 -2.16
CA LEU A 115 -7.20 5.47 -2.78
C LEU A 115 -8.04 6.67 -3.24
N SER A 116 -8.07 7.72 -2.43
CA SER A 116 -8.82 8.96 -2.67
C SER A 116 -7.91 10.13 -3.06
N SER A 117 -8.35 10.95 -4.01
CA SER A 117 -7.65 12.20 -4.34
C SER A 117 -7.94 13.32 -3.33
N LYS A 118 -9.00 13.18 -2.52
CA LYS A 118 -9.51 14.25 -1.63
C LYS A 118 -9.16 13.96 -0.16
N GLU A 119 -9.50 12.78 0.31
CA GLU A 119 -9.53 12.42 1.73
C GLU A 119 -8.47 11.36 2.09
N GLY A 120 -8.07 11.31 3.36
CA GLY A 120 -7.12 10.32 3.87
C GLY A 120 -5.71 10.89 4.05
N VAL A 121 -4.72 10.01 4.06
CA VAL A 121 -3.32 10.34 4.36
C VAL A 121 -2.37 9.74 3.32
N CYS A 122 -1.17 10.30 3.17
CA CYS A 122 -0.15 9.74 2.27
C CYS A 122 0.67 8.63 2.93
N TYR A 123 0.60 8.54 4.25
CA TYR A 123 1.38 7.60 5.04
C TYR A 123 0.54 7.09 6.20
N ALA A 124 0.42 5.78 6.31
CA ALA A 124 -0.18 5.10 7.45
C ALA A 124 0.80 4.05 7.99
N SER A 125 0.75 3.78 9.29
CA SER A 125 1.48 2.68 9.92
C SER A 125 0.50 1.76 10.64
N ILE A 126 0.57 0.47 10.38
CA ILE A 126 -0.17 -0.59 11.05
C ILE A 126 0.77 -1.27 12.04
N TYR A 127 0.46 -1.18 13.33
CA TYR A 127 1.19 -1.89 14.38
C TYR A 127 0.43 -3.16 14.71
N ILE A 128 1.00 -4.32 14.36
CA ILE A 128 0.41 -5.61 14.73
C ILE A 128 0.93 -5.98 16.10
N LYS A 129 0.01 -6.12 17.06
CA LYS A 129 0.27 -6.53 18.44
C LYS A 129 -0.37 -7.88 18.71
N ASP A 130 -0.21 -8.38 19.92
CA ASP A 130 -0.73 -9.68 20.36
C ASP A 130 -2.26 -9.78 20.33
N ASP A 131 -2.97 -8.66 20.15
CA ASP A 131 -4.43 -8.64 19.97
C ASP A 131 -4.87 -9.03 18.55
N PHE A 132 -3.94 -9.27 17.62
CA PHE A 132 -3.99 -9.85 16.25
C PHE A 132 -5.04 -9.32 15.25
N PHE A 133 -6.26 -9.02 15.71
CA PHE A 133 -7.45 -8.70 14.93
C PHE A 133 -7.46 -7.29 14.34
N LYS A 134 -6.88 -6.30 15.03
CA LYS A 134 -6.89 -4.90 14.58
C LYS A 134 -5.54 -4.25 14.83
N GLY A 135 -4.72 -4.15 13.79
CA GLY A 135 -3.49 -3.38 13.88
C GLY A 135 -3.80 -1.91 14.17
N ALA A 136 -3.10 -1.30 15.12
CA ALA A 136 -3.31 0.11 15.44
C ALA A 136 -2.81 0.97 14.27
N ILE A 137 -3.66 1.84 13.73
CA ILE A 137 -3.29 2.73 12.61
C ILE A 137 -2.80 4.06 13.16
N LYS A 138 -1.55 4.43 12.84
CA LYS A 138 -1.05 5.79 13.04
C LYS A 138 -0.84 6.47 11.70
N ASN A 139 -1.42 7.65 11.56
CA ASN A 139 -1.26 8.49 10.39
C ASN A 139 0.01 9.32 10.52
N GLY A 140 0.84 9.33 9.48
CA GLY A 140 2.03 10.19 9.43
C GLY A 140 1.68 11.59 8.93
N SER A 141 2.51 12.58 9.30
CA SER A 141 2.36 13.99 8.94
C SER A 141 2.80 14.33 7.49
N SER A 142 2.81 13.35 6.59
CA SER A 142 3.40 13.52 5.26
C SER A 142 2.57 14.40 4.32
N ASN A 143 3.25 15.38 3.74
CA ASN A 143 2.77 16.40 2.81
C ASN A 143 2.58 15.82 1.39
N LYS A 144 1.34 15.88 0.90
CA LYS A 144 0.89 15.78 -0.51
C LYS A 144 1.43 14.60 -1.35
N CYS A 145 0.53 13.68 -1.67
CA CYS A 145 0.69 12.57 -2.62
C CYS A 145 -0.47 12.62 -3.63
N PHE A 146 -0.34 11.90 -4.76
CA PHE A 146 -1.33 11.96 -5.84
C PHE A 146 -2.68 11.34 -5.45
N LYS A 147 -2.61 10.22 -4.72
CA LYS A 147 -3.74 9.58 -4.04
C LYS A 147 -3.37 9.38 -2.57
N LYS A 148 -4.33 9.62 -1.70
CA LYS A 148 -4.28 9.38 -0.26
C LYS A 148 -4.97 8.07 0.05
N ILE A 149 -4.52 7.38 1.10
CA ILE A 149 -5.15 6.18 1.64
C ILE A 149 -6.10 6.56 2.77
N LYS A 150 -7.34 6.07 2.69
CA LYS A 150 -8.36 6.20 3.74
C LYS A 150 -8.74 4.80 4.22
N ALA A 151 -8.48 4.51 5.49
CA ALA A 151 -8.84 3.24 6.08
C ALA A 151 -10.37 3.05 6.08
N PHE A 152 -10.82 1.84 5.77
CA PHE A 152 -12.20 1.43 5.88
C PHE A 152 -12.27 -0.06 6.23
N ASN A 153 -13.41 -0.48 6.75
CA ASN A 153 -13.72 -1.89 6.93
C ASN A 153 -14.89 -2.22 6.01
N TYR A 154 -14.83 -3.35 5.31
CA TYR A 154 -16.01 -3.85 4.61
C TYR A 154 -17.10 -4.10 5.66
N LYS A 155 -18.31 -3.59 5.37
CA LYS A 155 -19.51 -4.04 6.06
C LYS A 155 -19.97 -5.28 5.31
N TYR A 156 -19.66 -6.45 5.85
CA TYR A 156 -20.32 -7.69 5.46
C TYR A 156 -21.61 -7.81 6.27
#